data_AF-A0A932V122-F1
#
_entry.id   AF-A0A932V122-F1
#
_cell.length_a   1.000
_cell.length_b   1.000
_cell.length_c   1.000
_cell.angle_alpha   90.00
_cell.angle_beta   90.00
_cell.angle_gamma   90.00
#
_symmetry.space_group_name_H-M   'P 1'
#
loop_
_entity.id
_entity.type
_entity.pdbx_description
1 polymer ?
#
loop_
_entity_poly.entity_id
_entity_poly.type
_entity_poly.pdbx_seq_one_letter_code
_entity_poly.pdbx_strand_id
1 'polypeptide(L)'
;MSDEKPVLRLPMPLRKQKALKAAWRPLLLQWLVPGAGYWVTGQKGRAKVLFGVWALFCVLGALQMQFGAVDGVKGGIFVPVAGSWLPTLGAFATAGIGPVYGAFAWAFGGTGTEPVRTLTQEYGATYVMVAGLLNWLCCFDLWDRITGRWLFRLPKDEQVELAAKGE
;
A
#
# COMPACT_ATOMS: atom_id res chain seq x y z
N MET A 1 31.11 7.18 -36.68
CA MET A 1 29.81 6.55 -36.35
C MET A 1 28.92 7.65 -35.84
N SER A 2 27.85 7.98 -36.55
CA SER A 2 26.96 9.09 -36.19
C SER A 2 26.39 8.87 -34.79
N ASP A 3 26.65 9.83 -33.91
CA ASP A 3 26.17 9.91 -32.54
C ASP A 3 24.69 10.37 -32.52
N GLU A 4 23.87 9.76 -33.39
CA GLU A 4 22.48 10.13 -33.57
C GLU A 4 21.66 9.47 -32.47
N LYS A 5 21.38 10.23 -31.41
CA LYS A 5 20.53 9.77 -30.30
C LYS A 5 19.19 9.34 -30.89
N PRO A 6 18.79 8.06 -30.74
CA PRO A 6 17.50 7.60 -31.25
C PRO A 6 16.39 8.45 -30.64
N VAL A 7 15.49 8.96 -31.49
CA VAL A 7 14.36 9.77 -31.03
C VAL A 7 13.40 8.86 -30.27
N LEU A 8 13.42 8.96 -28.94
CA LEU A 8 12.54 8.21 -28.04
C LEU A 8 11.08 8.69 -28.20
N ARG A 9 10.26 7.93 -28.93
CA ARG A 9 8.82 8.17 -29.05
C ARG A 9 8.06 7.57 -27.87
N LEU A 10 8.26 8.11 -26.68
CA LEU A 10 7.56 7.68 -25.47
C LEU A 10 6.31 8.56 -25.21
N PRO A 11 5.19 7.98 -24.73
CA PRO A 11 4.01 8.76 -24.38
C PRO A 11 4.32 9.72 -23.22
N MET A 12 3.91 10.98 -23.39
CA MET A 12 4.09 12.00 -22.35
C MET A 12 3.25 11.69 -21.10
N PRO A 13 3.75 11.98 -19.88
CA PRO A 13 3.03 11.65 -18.67
C PRO A 13 1.78 12.51 -18.53
N LEU A 14 0.71 11.90 -18.03
CA LEU A 14 -0.54 12.61 -17.75
C LEU A 14 -0.29 13.67 -16.67
N ARG A 15 -0.87 14.86 -16.86
CA ARG A 15 -0.74 15.99 -15.92
C ARG A 15 -2.11 16.45 -15.42
N LYS A 16 -2.10 17.05 -14.22
CA LYS A 16 -3.24 17.74 -13.59
C LYS A 16 -4.50 16.86 -13.57
N GLN A 17 -5.62 17.38 -14.08
CA GLN A 17 -6.92 16.73 -14.05
C GLN A 17 -6.97 15.42 -14.84
N LYS A 18 -6.22 15.28 -15.94
CA LYS A 18 -6.20 14.03 -16.72
C LYS A 18 -5.60 12.88 -15.91
N ALA A 19 -4.53 13.17 -15.16
CA ALA A 19 -3.92 12.20 -14.24
C ALA A 19 -4.90 11.76 -13.15
N LEU A 20 -5.56 12.73 -12.49
CA LEU A 20 -6.56 12.44 -11.46
C LEU A 20 -7.72 11.60 -12.01
N LYS A 21 -8.29 11.97 -13.16
CA LYS A 21 -9.41 11.25 -13.79
C LYS A 21 -9.04 9.80 -14.16
N ALA A 22 -7.81 9.56 -14.60
CA ALA A 22 -7.34 8.22 -14.92
C ALA A 22 -7.05 7.38 -13.67
N ALA A 23 -6.51 7.98 -12.61
CA ALA A 23 -5.97 7.25 -11.47
C ALA A 23 -6.93 7.06 -10.30
N TRP A 24 -7.97 7.90 -10.14
CA TRP A 24 -8.81 7.82 -8.93
C TRP A 24 -9.51 6.47 -8.76
N ARG A 25 -10.03 5.84 -9.83
CA ARG A 25 -10.71 4.54 -9.72
C ARG A 25 -9.73 3.43 -9.35
N PRO A 26 -8.59 3.24 -10.06
CA PRO A 26 -7.66 2.19 -9.69
C PRO A 26 -7.05 2.39 -8.30
N LEU A 27 -6.79 3.63 -7.89
CA LEU A 27 -6.29 3.94 -6.55
C LEU A 27 -7.31 3.61 -5.46
N LEU A 28 -8.57 3.98 -5.66
CA LEU A 28 -9.64 3.66 -4.71
C LEU A 28 -9.79 2.14 -4.58
N LEU A 29 -9.80 1.42 -5.69
CA LEU A 29 -9.83 -0.04 -5.68
C LEU A 29 -8.61 -0.66 -4.99
N GLN A 30 -7.42 -0.11 -5.23
CA GLN A 30 -6.19 -0.53 -4.58
C GLN A 30 -6.23 -0.36 -3.06
N TRP A 31 -6.77 0.77 -2.59
CA TRP A 31 -6.93 1.00 -1.16
C TRP A 31 -8.01 0.10 -0.54
N LEU A 32 -9.14 -0.09 -1.23
CA LEU A 32 -10.25 -0.93 -0.77
C LEU A 32 -9.85 -2.41 -0.67
N VAL A 33 -9.20 -2.93 -1.70
CA VAL A 33 -8.73 -4.32 -1.79
C VAL A 33 -7.30 -4.31 -2.31
N PRO A 34 -6.29 -4.48 -1.44
CA PRO A 34 -4.89 -4.42 -1.84
C PRO A 34 -4.57 -5.39 -2.98
N GLY A 35 -4.24 -4.86 -4.15
CA GLY A 35 -3.97 -5.59 -5.39
C GLY A 35 -5.00 -5.34 -6.50
N ALA A 36 -6.22 -4.89 -6.17
CA ALA A 36 -7.28 -4.69 -7.18
C ALA A 36 -6.95 -3.59 -8.19
N GLY A 37 -6.23 -2.53 -7.79
CA GLY A 37 -5.79 -1.49 -8.72
C GLY A 37 -4.79 -2.00 -9.77
N TYR A 38 -3.87 -2.87 -9.36
CA TYR A 38 -2.98 -3.57 -10.30
C TYR A 38 -3.74 -4.53 -11.21
N TRP A 39 -4.79 -5.16 -10.71
CA TRP A 39 -5.61 -6.06 -11.51
C TRP A 39 -6.30 -5.32 -12.66
N VAL A 40 -6.95 -4.19 -12.36
CA VAL A 40 -7.66 -3.38 -13.37
C VAL A 40 -6.70 -2.74 -14.38
N THR A 41 -5.46 -2.45 -13.99
CA THR A 41 -4.41 -1.94 -14.90
C THR A 41 -3.67 -3.05 -15.66
N GLY A 42 -4.11 -4.31 -15.56
CA GLY A 42 -3.56 -5.46 -16.30
C GLY A 42 -2.34 -6.13 -15.66
N GLN A 43 -1.83 -5.62 -14.54
CA GLN A 43 -0.64 -6.12 -13.85
C GLN A 43 -0.97 -7.25 -12.86
N LYS A 44 -1.55 -8.34 -13.37
CA LYS A 44 -2.10 -9.45 -12.57
C LYS A 44 -1.08 -10.12 -11.63
N GLY A 45 0.19 -10.22 -12.03
CA GLY A 45 1.25 -10.80 -11.19
C GLY A 45 1.45 -10.00 -9.90
N ARG A 46 1.62 -8.68 -10.03
CA ARG A 46 1.76 -7.75 -8.89
C ARG A 46 0.52 -7.74 -8.00
N ALA A 47 -0.67 -7.78 -8.61
CA ALA A 47 -1.93 -7.87 -7.89
C ALA A 47 -1.98 -9.10 -6.96
N LYS A 48 -1.65 -10.28 -7.50
CA LYS A 48 -1.65 -11.55 -6.73
C LYS A 48 -0.63 -11.52 -5.59
N VAL A 49 0.60 -11.09 -5.87
CA VAL A 49 1.67 -11.03 -4.86
C VAL A 49 1.31 -10.07 -3.73
N LEU A 50 0.85 -8.86 -4.07
CA LEU A 50 0.48 -7.86 -3.08
C LEU A 50 -0.70 -8.33 -2.21
N PHE A 51 -1.76 -8.85 -2.84
CA PHE A 51 -2.90 -9.38 -2.11
C PHE A 51 -2.47 -10.54 -1.19
N GLY A 52 -1.62 -11.45 -1.68
CA GLY A 52 -1.13 -12.59 -0.91
C GLY A 52 -0.32 -12.15 0.33
N VAL A 53 0.64 -11.24 0.16
CA VAL A 53 1.45 -10.72 1.27
C VAL A 53 0.59 -9.94 2.26
N TRP A 54 -0.29 -9.07 1.76
CA TRP A 54 -1.21 -8.29 2.60
C TRP A 54 -2.13 -9.19 3.41
N ALA A 55 -2.75 -10.19 2.77
CA ALA A 55 -3.67 -11.12 3.43
C ALA A 55 -2.93 -11.96 4.48
N LEU A 56 -1.73 -12.47 4.15
CA LEU A 56 -0.89 -13.20 5.09
C LEU A 56 -0.56 -12.35 6.33
N PHE A 57 -0.16 -11.08 6.15
CA PHE A 57 0.18 -10.20 7.27
C PHE A 57 -1.04 -9.83 8.10
N CYS A 58 -2.20 -9.63 7.48
CA CYS A 58 -3.44 -9.41 8.23
C CYS A 58 -3.83 -10.65 9.05
N VAL A 59 -3.72 -11.85 8.47
CA VAL A 59 -4.00 -13.11 9.18
C VAL A 59 -3.03 -13.33 10.32
N LEU A 60 -1.71 -13.22 10.08
CA LEU A 60 -0.69 -13.34 11.14
C LEU A 60 -0.91 -12.29 12.22
N GLY A 61 -1.19 -11.05 11.84
CA GLY A 61 -1.50 -9.96 12.75
C GLY A 61 -2.69 -10.26 13.65
N ALA A 62 -3.81 -10.67 13.06
CA ALA A 62 -5.02 -11.03 13.80
C ALA A 62 -4.79 -12.21 14.75
N LEU A 63 -4.12 -13.28 14.29
CA LEU A 63 -3.83 -14.45 15.11
C LEU A 63 -2.91 -14.07 16.28
N GLN A 64 -1.82 -13.34 16.03
CA GLN A 64 -0.87 -12.95 17.07
C GLN A 64 -1.48 -11.98 18.09
N MET A 65 -2.31 -11.03 17.67
CA MET A 65 -3.02 -10.15 18.60
C MET A 65 -4.07 -10.91 19.43
N GLN A 66 -4.75 -11.88 18.83
CA GLN A 66 -5.76 -12.69 19.49
C GLN A 66 -5.18 -13.72 20.47
N PHE A 67 -4.12 -14.43 20.09
CA PHE A 67 -3.47 -15.46 20.92
C PHE A 67 -2.39 -14.90 21.86
N GLY A 68 -1.87 -13.71 21.58
CA GLY A 68 -0.97 -13.00 22.49
C GLY A 68 -1.69 -12.27 23.62
N ALA A 69 -3.03 -12.22 23.61
CA ALA A 69 -3.81 -11.59 24.65
C ALA A 69 -3.76 -12.40 25.95
N VAL A 70 -3.24 -11.79 27.02
CA VAL A 70 -3.24 -12.35 28.37
C VAL A 70 -4.41 -11.72 29.13
N ASP A 71 -5.18 -12.53 29.86
CA ASP A 71 -6.35 -12.11 30.64
C ASP A 71 -7.43 -11.35 29.84
N GLY A 72 -7.54 -11.65 28.54
CA GLY A 72 -8.53 -11.06 27.65
C GLY A 72 -8.22 -9.62 27.22
N VAL A 73 -7.06 -9.08 27.59
CA VAL A 73 -6.63 -7.74 27.21
C VAL A 73 -6.20 -7.72 25.75
N LYS A 74 -7.06 -7.16 24.90
CA LYS A 74 -6.79 -6.99 23.47
C LYS A 74 -6.28 -5.58 23.20
N GLY A 75 -5.15 -5.50 22.54
CA GLY A 75 -4.50 -4.25 22.16
C GLY A 75 -3.49 -4.47 21.06
N GLY A 76 -3.08 -3.40 20.38
CA GLY A 76 -2.05 -3.46 19.35
C GLY A 76 -2.29 -2.48 18.21
N ILE A 77 -3.55 -2.25 17.87
CA ILE A 77 -3.90 -1.39 16.74
C ILE A 77 -3.97 0.06 17.18
N PHE A 78 -3.22 0.91 16.48
CA PHE A 78 -3.27 2.35 16.68
C PHE A 78 -4.62 2.92 16.23
N VAL A 79 -5.23 3.70 17.11
CA VAL A 79 -6.43 4.49 16.86
C VAL A 79 -6.03 5.97 16.99
N PRO A 80 -6.58 6.88 16.16
CA PRO A 80 -6.26 8.31 16.28
C PRO A 80 -6.59 8.83 17.68
N VAL A 81 -5.66 9.58 18.27
CA VAL A 81 -5.80 10.17 19.62
C VAL A 81 -5.70 11.68 19.51
N ALA A 82 -6.75 12.39 19.95
CA ALA A 82 -6.76 13.85 19.96
C ALA A 82 -5.60 14.40 20.81
N GLY A 83 -4.84 15.35 20.25
CA GLY A 83 -3.69 15.95 20.92
C GLY A 83 -2.40 15.11 20.89
N SER A 84 -2.41 13.90 20.30
CA SER A 84 -1.20 13.07 20.16
C SER A 84 -0.96 12.66 18.72
N TRP A 85 0.17 13.12 18.17
CA TRP A 85 0.50 12.90 16.76
C TRP A 85 0.99 11.49 16.47
N LEU A 86 1.76 10.88 17.37
CA LEU A 86 2.43 9.60 17.11
C LEU A 86 1.44 8.42 16.96
N PRO A 87 0.48 8.21 17.87
CA PRO A 87 -0.56 7.19 17.68
C PRO A 87 -1.44 7.49 16.47
N THR A 88 -1.68 8.77 16.17
CA THR A 88 -2.46 9.19 15.00
C THR A 88 -1.76 8.85 13.69
N LEU A 89 -0.43 9.02 13.61
CA LEU A 89 0.35 8.56 12.45
C LEU A 89 0.39 7.03 12.35
N GLY A 90 0.50 6.32 13.48
CA GLY A 90 0.40 4.86 13.51
C GLY A 90 -0.96 4.37 12.99
N ALA A 91 -2.04 5.05 13.36
CA ALA A 91 -3.38 4.78 12.87
C ALA A 91 -3.49 5.03 11.36
N PHE A 92 -2.92 6.14 10.86
CA PHE A 92 -2.89 6.45 9.43
C PHE A 92 -2.08 5.41 8.62
N ALA A 93 -0.93 4.98 9.14
CA ALA A 93 -0.14 3.91 8.56
C ALA A 93 -0.95 2.61 8.45
N THR A 94 -1.61 2.23 9.55
CA THR A 94 -2.44 1.02 9.63
C THR A 94 -3.69 1.11 8.75
N ALA A 95 -4.30 2.29 8.61
CA ALA A 95 -5.44 2.54 7.73
C ALA A 95 -5.16 2.24 6.24
N GLY A 96 -3.90 2.07 5.87
CA GLY A 96 -3.50 1.59 4.55
C GLY A 96 -3.99 0.18 4.23
N ILE A 97 -4.34 -0.65 5.22
CA ILE A 97 -4.94 -1.99 4.96
C ILE A 97 -6.36 -1.90 4.40
N GLY A 98 -6.90 -0.69 4.22
CA GLY A 98 -8.22 -0.45 3.68
C GLY A 98 -9.32 -0.57 4.74
N PRO A 99 -10.58 -0.83 4.33
CA PRO A 99 -11.73 -0.92 5.23
C PRO A 99 -11.57 -1.93 6.36
N VAL A 100 -10.73 -2.96 6.18
CA VAL A 100 -10.41 -3.96 7.19
C VAL A 100 -9.80 -3.31 8.45
N TYR A 101 -9.20 -2.13 8.34
CA TYR A 101 -8.76 -1.32 9.48
C TYR A 101 -9.88 -1.11 10.51
N GLY A 102 -11.12 -0.88 10.08
CA GLY A 102 -12.24 -0.70 11.00
C GLY A 102 -12.48 -1.94 11.87
N ALA A 103 -12.37 -3.13 11.29
CA ALA A 103 -12.50 -4.39 12.04
C ALA A 103 -11.34 -4.59 13.02
N PHE A 104 -10.10 -4.26 12.60
CA PHE A 104 -8.93 -4.31 13.48
C PHE A 104 -8.99 -3.30 14.62
N ALA A 105 -9.39 -2.06 14.34
CA ALA A 105 -9.54 -1.01 15.34
C ALA A 105 -10.66 -1.36 16.33
N TRP A 106 -11.78 -1.92 15.86
CA TRP A 106 -12.85 -2.38 16.74
C TRP A 106 -12.41 -3.56 17.63
N ALA A 107 -11.69 -4.53 17.08
CA ALA A 107 -11.30 -5.74 17.82
C ALA A 107 -10.07 -5.54 18.74
N PHE A 108 -9.17 -4.62 18.39
CA PHE A 108 -7.84 -4.50 19.02
C PHE A 108 -7.40 -3.05 19.32
N GLY A 109 -8.28 -2.06 19.13
CA GLY A 109 -7.99 -0.62 19.31
C GLY A 109 -8.48 -0.02 20.64
N GLY A 110 -8.48 -0.81 21.73
CA GLY A 110 -8.98 -0.40 23.05
C GLY A 110 -8.44 0.94 23.58
N THR A 111 -9.19 1.56 24.49
CA THR A 111 -9.09 2.98 24.93
C THR A 111 -7.87 3.35 25.81
N GLY A 112 -6.79 2.58 25.81
CA GLY A 112 -5.67 2.76 26.74
C GLY A 112 -4.32 2.85 26.03
N THR A 113 -3.58 3.91 26.32
CA THR A 113 -2.16 4.09 25.99
C THR A 113 -1.29 3.05 26.72
N GLU A 114 -1.26 1.84 26.18
CA GLU A 114 -0.54 0.64 26.68
C GLU A 114 -1.37 -0.26 27.61
N PRO A 115 -2.22 -1.16 27.06
CA PRO A 115 -2.50 -2.40 27.77
C PRO A 115 -1.21 -3.25 27.74
N VAL A 116 -0.90 -3.99 28.79
CA VAL A 116 0.27 -4.92 28.85
C VAL A 116 0.31 -5.78 27.58
N ARG A 117 1.26 -5.50 26.68
CA ARG A 117 1.42 -6.24 25.42
C ARG A 117 2.46 -7.33 25.63
N THR A 118 2.07 -8.56 25.34
CA THR A 118 3.07 -9.60 25.11
C THR A 118 3.85 -9.25 23.84
N LEU A 119 5.09 -9.73 23.73
CA LEU A 119 5.90 -9.55 22.54
C LEU A 119 5.17 -10.04 21.27
N THR A 120 4.34 -11.09 21.40
CA THR A 120 3.50 -11.61 20.33
C THR A 120 2.49 -10.58 19.81
N GLN A 121 1.82 -9.83 20.69
CA GLN A 121 0.87 -8.79 20.26
C GLN A 121 1.56 -7.64 19.54
N GLU A 122 2.78 -7.27 19.94
CA GLU A 122 3.56 -6.21 19.27
C GLU A 122 3.97 -6.62 17.85
N TYR A 123 4.38 -7.87 17.65
CA TYR A 123 4.62 -8.39 16.30
C TYR A 123 3.33 -8.37 15.47
N GLY A 124 2.21 -8.78 16.07
CA GLY A 124 0.92 -8.79 15.39
C GLY A 124 0.51 -7.40 14.89
N ALA A 125 0.60 -6.39 15.76
CA ALA A 125 0.37 -5.00 15.41
C ALA A 125 1.31 -4.50 14.30
N THR A 126 2.59 -4.87 14.39
CA THR A 126 3.61 -4.48 13.41
C THR A 126 3.32 -5.08 12.04
N TYR A 127 2.90 -6.34 11.93
CA TYR A 127 2.53 -6.95 10.65
C TYR A 127 1.40 -6.19 9.95
N VAL A 128 0.35 -5.82 10.70
CA VAL A 128 -0.79 -5.08 10.15
C VAL A 128 -0.38 -3.68 9.71
N MET A 129 0.44 -2.99 10.51
CA MET A 129 0.96 -1.67 10.16
C MET A 129 1.84 -1.72 8.90
N VAL A 130 2.74 -2.71 8.79
CA VAL A 130 3.58 -2.91 7.59
C VAL A 130 2.73 -3.24 6.37
N ALA A 131 1.69 -4.07 6.52
CA ALA A 131 0.75 -4.34 5.43
C ALA A 131 0.06 -3.06 4.94
N GLY A 132 -0.30 -2.16 5.86
CA GLY A 132 -0.91 -0.87 5.54
C GLY A 132 0.05 0.06 4.81
N LEU A 133 1.27 0.22 5.34
CA LEU A 133 2.32 1.02 4.70
C LEU A 133 2.68 0.50 3.30
N LEU A 134 2.77 -0.83 3.14
CA LEU A 134 3.01 -1.45 1.85
C LEU A 134 1.90 -1.09 0.84
N ASN A 135 0.63 -1.13 1.27
CA ASN A 135 -0.47 -0.75 0.39
C ASN A 135 -0.45 0.75 0.03
N TRP A 136 -0.07 1.63 0.96
CA TRP A 136 0.13 3.05 0.66
C TRP A 136 1.22 3.27 -0.39
N LEU A 137 2.37 2.60 -0.25
CA LEU A 137 3.45 2.66 -1.25
C LEU A 137 2.98 2.13 -2.62
N CYS A 138 2.19 1.05 -2.62
CA CYS A 138 1.59 0.52 -3.83
C CYS A 138 0.58 1.47 -4.47
N CYS A 139 -0.18 2.26 -3.69
CA CYS A 139 -0.99 3.34 -4.23
C CYS A 139 -0.12 4.37 -4.96
N PHE A 140 1.03 4.75 -4.41
CA PHE A 140 1.95 5.68 -5.08
C PHE A 140 2.60 5.10 -6.34
N ASP A 141 3.06 3.84 -6.32
CA ASP A 141 3.56 3.15 -7.52
C ASP A 141 2.46 3.07 -8.60
N LEU A 142 1.23 2.73 -8.22
CA LEU A 142 0.12 2.65 -9.14
C LEU A 142 -0.21 4.02 -9.77
N TRP A 143 -0.16 5.10 -9.00
CA TRP A 143 -0.30 6.46 -9.51
C TRP A 143 0.79 6.79 -10.55
N ASP A 144 2.07 6.52 -10.24
CA ASP A 144 3.17 6.79 -11.14
C ASP A 144 3.10 5.94 -12.42
N ARG A 145 2.56 4.72 -12.33
CA ARG A 145 2.28 3.83 -13.47
C ARG A 145 1.19 4.36 -14.38
N ILE A 146 0.03 4.70 -13.82
CA ILE A 146 -1.11 5.20 -14.57
C ILE A 146 -0.79 6.55 -15.23
N THR A 147 -0.04 7.41 -14.55
CA THR A 147 0.35 8.71 -15.09
C THR A 147 1.52 8.64 -16.06
N GLY A 148 2.16 7.48 -16.24
CA GLY A 148 3.29 7.30 -17.16
C GLY A 148 4.61 7.91 -16.65
N ARG A 149 4.68 8.39 -15.40
CA ARG A 149 5.87 9.01 -14.81
C ARG A 149 7.01 8.02 -14.63
N TRP A 150 6.68 6.76 -14.37
CA TRP A 150 7.65 5.69 -14.14
C TRP A 150 8.58 5.47 -15.35
N LEU A 151 8.07 5.67 -16.57
CA LEU A 151 8.79 5.46 -17.82
C LEU A 151 10.05 6.34 -17.92
N PHE A 152 9.94 7.59 -17.43
CA PHE A 152 11.04 8.56 -17.43
C PHE A 152 12.01 8.37 -16.26
N ARG A 153 11.73 7.46 -15.34
CA ARG A 153 12.64 7.07 -14.25
C ARG A 153 13.50 5.85 -14.62
N LEU A 154 13.19 5.18 -15.72
CA LEU A 154 13.98 4.04 -16.20
C LEU A 154 15.33 4.48 -16.77
N PRO A 155 16.34 3.60 -16.76
CA PRO A 155 17.55 3.76 -17.56
C PRO A 155 17.24 4.03 -19.05
N LYS A 156 18.13 4.74 -19.75
CA LYS A 156 17.89 5.18 -21.14
C LYS A 156 17.81 4.00 -22.12
N ASP A 157 18.60 2.97 -21.89
CA ASP A 157 18.59 1.70 -22.59
C ASP A 157 17.21 1.02 -22.52
N GLU A 158 16.62 0.90 -21.32
CA GLU A 158 15.26 0.36 -21.16
C GLU A 158 14.19 1.24 -21.83
N GLN A 159 14.36 2.56 -21.81
CA GLN A 159 13.46 3.48 -22.53
C GLN A 159 13.50 3.24 -24.05
N VAL A 160 14.68 2.97 -24.63
CA VAL A 160 14.83 2.65 -26.06
C VAL A 160 14.14 1.33 -26.38
N GLU A 161 14.33 0.30 -25.55
CA GLU A 161 13.66 -0.99 -25.76
C GLU A 161 12.12 -0.87 -25.69
N LEU A 162 11.60 -0.08 -24.76
CA LEU A 162 10.17 0.14 -24.63
C LEU A 162 9.61 0.98 -25.78
N ALA A 163 10.37 1.96 -26.28
CA ALA A 163 10.00 2.72 -27.47
C ALA A 163 9.95 1.80 -28.70
N ALA A 164 10.92 0.90 -28.86
CA ALA A 164 10.98 -0.06 -29.96
C ALA A 164 9.86 -1.11 -29.93
N LYS A 165 9.37 -1.49 -28.74
CA LYS A 165 8.23 -2.42 -28.58
C LYS A 165 6.85 -1.76 -28.80
N GLY A 166 6.81 -0.43 -28.87
CA GLY A 166 5.58 0.34 -29.04
C GLY A 166 5.23 0.69 -30.48
N GLU A 167 6.11 0.36 -31.44
CA GLU A 167 5.86 0.39 -32.89
C GLU A 167 5.27 -0.96 -33.36
#